data_AF-D9J2D6-F1
#
_entry.id   AF-D9J2D6-F1
#
_cell.length_a   1.000
_cell.length_b   1.000
_cell.length_c   1.000
_cell.angle_alpha   90.00
_cell.angle_beta   90.00
_cell.angle_gamma   90.00
#
_symmetry.space_group_name_H-M   'P 1'
#
loop_
_entity.id
_entity.type
_entity.pdbx_description
1 polymer ?
#
loop_
_entity_poly.entity_id
_entity_poly.type
_entity_poly.pdbx_seq_one_letter_code
_entity_poly.pdbx_strand_id
1 'polypeptide(L)'
;GVATGPARAARRQADKIPRPPNAWILYRKHFHTSFVEANPGIDNNQISRLISTYWNSEPQTVKDYWHAKAAEAKAEHMRKYPDYQYKPRKSSEKKRRMSKKKQAALTAT
;
A
#
# COMPACT_ATOMS: atom_id res chain seq x y z
N GLY A 1 1.02 28.69 -9.36
CA GLY A 1 0.36 27.38 -9.20
C GLY A 1 1.42 26.32 -9.09
N VAL A 2 1.57 25.68 -7.94
CA VAL A 2 2.67 24.72 -7.69
C VAL A 2 2.08 23.31 -7.75
N ALA A 3 2.18 22.68 -8.91
CA ALA A 3 1.81 21.28 -9.11
C ALA A 3 3.09 20.48 -9.37
N THR A 4 3.56 19.71 -8.38
CA THR A 4 4.44 18.56 -8.67
C THR A 4 4.33 17.48 -7.57
N GLY A 5 3.51 16.47 -7.85
CA GLY A 5 3.63 15.10 -7.33
C GLY A 5 3.02 14.15 -8.36
N PRO A 6 3.38 12.84 -8.46
CA PRO A 6 4.38 12.04 -7.75
C PRO A 6 5.32 11.30 -8.74
N ALA A 7 6.28 11.99 -9.38
CA ALA A 7 7.16 11.37 -10.39
C ALA A 7 8.11 10.27 -9.85
N ARG A 8 8.41 10.31 -8.54
CA ARG A 8 9.41 9.41 -7.93
C ARG A 8 8.91 7.98 -7.67
N ALA A 9 7.59 7.80 -7.54
CA ALA A 9 6.98 6.48 -7.36
C ALA A 9 6.87 5.73 -8.70
N ALA A 10 6.46 6.43 -9.76
CA ALA A 10 6.31 5.88 -11.10
C ALA A 10 7.64 5.32 -11.66
N ARG A 11 8.75 6.04 -11.46
CA ARG A 11 10.08 5.64 -11.99
C ARG A 11 10.69 4.38 -11.37
N ARG A 12 10.20 3.88 -10.22
CA ARG A 12 10.72 2.65 -9.57
C ARG A 12 9.90 1.40 -9.87
N GLN A 13 8.75 1.55 -10.52
CA GLN A 13 7.76 0.49 -10.71
C GLN A 13 7.77 -0.13 -12.11
N ALA A 14 8.49 0.46 -13.07
CA ALA A 14 8.44 0.03 -14.47
C ALA A 14 8.85 -1.45 -14.68
N ASP A 15 9.72 -2.01 -13.82
CA ASP A 15 10.24 -3.37 -14.01
C ASP A 15 9.72 -4.40 -12.99
N LYS A 16 8.83 -4.02 -12.06
CA LYS A 16 8.40 -4.93 -10.98
C LYS A 16 6.89 -5.10 -10.95
N ILE A 17 6.47 -6.33 -11.25
CA ILE A 17 5.08 -6.76 -11.07
C ILE A 17 4.70 -6.57 -9.59
N PRO A 18 3.73 -5.70 -9.27
CA PRO A 18 3.29 -5.48 -7.90
C PRO A 18 2.52 -6.71 -7.39
N ARG A 19 2.40 -6.85 -6.07
CA ARG A 19 1.60 -7.94 -5.50
C ARG A 19 0.12 -7.72 -5.81
N PRO A 20 -0.68 -8.78 -5.98
CA PRO A 20 -2.12 -8.64 -5.97
C PRO A 20 -2.58 -8.06 -4.61
N PRO A 21 -3.54 -7.11 -4.60
CA PRO A 21 -4.05 -6.54 -3.37
C PRO A 21 -4.87 -7.57 -2.59
N ASN A 22 -4.76 -7.57 -1.27
CA ASN A 22 -5.65 -8.34 -0.40
C ASN A 22 -6.94 -7.54 -0.07
N ALA A 23 -7.86 -8.15 0.69
CA ALA A 23 -9.14 -7.56 1.05
C ALA A 23 -8.98 -6.19 1.74
N TRP A 24 -8.11 -6.10 2.74
CA TRP A 24 -7.84 -4.86 3.45
C TRP A 24 -7.28 -3.76 2.53
N ILE A 25 -6.38 -4.12 1.60
CA ILE A 25 -5.78 -3.13 0.68
C ILE A 25 -6.85 -2.53 -0.22
N LEU A 26 -7.77 -3.37 -0.72
CA LEU A 26 -8.91 -2.93 -1.52
C LEU A 26 -9.86 -2.05 -0.71
N TYR A 27 -10.23 -2.51 0.48
CA TYR A 27 -11.09 -1.78 1.42
C TYR A 27 -10.50 -0.41 1.75
N ARG A 28 -9.25 -0.35 2.23
CA ARG A 28 -8.60 0.92 2.53
C ARG A 28 -8.58 1.84 1.33
N LYS A 29 -8.23 1.34 0.14
CA LYS A 29 -8.22 2.17 -1.07
C LYS A 29 -9.59 2.79 -1.35
N HIS A 30 -10.67 2.05 -1.13
CA HIS A 30 -12.03 2.53 -1.31
C HIS A 30 -12.38 3.68 -0.34
N PHE A 31 -12.08 3.51 0.95
CA PHE A 31 -12.44 4.51 1.98
C PHE A 31 -11.42 5.66 2.16
N HIS A 32 -10.18 5.49 1.67
CA HIS A 32 -9.09 6.43 1.97
C HIS A 32 -9.39 7.86 1.56
N THR A 33 -9.91 8.07 0.35
CA THR A 33 -10.21 9.41 -0.16
C THR A 33 -11.22 10.11 0.73
N SER A 34 -12.34 9.45 1.04
CA SER A 34 -13.38 10.00 1.90
C SER A 34 -12.88 10.31 3.31
N PHE A 35 -12.02 9.47 3.88
CA PHE A 35 -11.44 9.74 5.20
C PHE A 35 -10.45 10.92 5.19
N VAL A 36 -9.66 11.08 4.13
CA VAL A 36 -8.75 12.24 3.98
C VAL A 36 -9.55 13.53 3.80
N GLU A 37 -10.60 13.51 2.98
CA GLU A 37 -11.48 14.66 2.75
C GLU A 37 -12.23 15.07 4.02
N ALA A 38 -12.73 14.09 4.78
CA ALA A 38 -13.41 14.34 6.05
C ALA A 38 -12.45 14.79 7.17
N ASN A 39 -11.15 14.53 7.04
CA ASN A 39 -10.14 14.82 8.05
C ASN A 39 -8.94 15.55 7.43
N PRO A 40 -9.13 16.80 6.96
CA PRO A 40 -8.04 17.56 6.37
C PRO A 40 -6.94 17.80 7.41
N GLY A 41 -5.67 17.62 6.99
CA GLY A 41 -4.51 17.83 7.86
C GLY A 41 -4.12 16.62 8.73
N ILE A 42 -4.88 15.53 8.71
CA ILE A 42 -4.49 14.28 9.38
C ILE A 42 -3.48 13.49 8.52
N ASP A 43 -2.43 12.96 9.17
CA ASP A 43 -1.42 12.15 8.48
C ASP A 43 -1.98 10.79 8.02
N ASN A 44 -1.44 10.27 6.92
CA ASN A 44 -1.82 8.98 6.34
C ASN A 44 -1.71 7.81 7.32
N ASN A 45 -0.79 7.87 8.30
CA ASN A 45 -0.69 6.85 9.34
C ASN A 45 -1.92 6.85 10.25
N GLN A 46 -2.42 8.03 10.63
CA GLN A 46 -3.63 8.17 11.44
C GLN A 46 -4.87 7.76 10.64
N ILE A 47 -4.98 8.18 9.38
CA ILE A 47 -6.05 7.71 8.48
C ILE A 47 -6.07 6.19 8.39
N SER A 48 -4.91 5.56 8.25
CA SER A 48 -4.82 4.09 8.16
C SER A 48 -5.25 3.40 9.46
N ARG A 49 -5.00 4.01 10.62
CA ARG A 49 -5.49 3.50 11.92
C ARG A 49 -7.01 3.63 12.01
N LEU A 50 -7.59 4.77 11.65
CA LEU A 50 -9.04 4.98 11.64
C LEU A 50 -9.76 3.97 10.75
N ILE A 51 -9.28 3.79 9.52
CA ILE A 51 -9.85 2.80 8.58
C ILE A 51 -9.70 1.38 9.13
N SER A 52 -8.62 1.08 9.84
CA SER A 52 -8.43 -0.24 10.46
C SER A 52 -9.45 -0.49 11.57
N THR A 53 -9.76 0.52 12.38
CA THR A 53 -10.85 0.44 13.36
C THR A 53 -12.19 0.17 12.67
N TYR A 54 -12.48 0.88 11.57
CA TYR A 54 -13.73 0.71 10.81
C TYR A 54 -13.84 -0.70 10.21
N TRP A 55 -12.77 -1.20 9.59
CA TRP A 55 -12.70 -2.57 9.08
C TRP A 55 -12.98 -3.60 10.16
N ASN A 56 -12.45 -3.42 11.37
CA ASN A 56 -12.68 -4.37 12.46
C ASN A 56 -14.15 -4.38 12.91
N SER A 57 -14.82 -3.22 12.94
CA SER A 57 -16.25 -3.09 13.27
C SER A 57 -17.20 -3.48 12.14
N GLU A 58 -16.70 -3.66 10.93
CA GLU A 58 -17.52 -3.95 9.76
C GLU A 58 -18.23 -5.33 9.88
N PRO A 59 -19.48 -5.47 9.42
CA PRO A 59 -20.18 -6.75 9.37
C PRO A 59 -19.43 -7.80 8.55
N GLN A 60 -19.64 -9.07 8.89
CA GLN A 60 -18.99 -10.19 8.21
C GLN A 60 -19.33 -10.21 6.71
N THR A 61 -20.57 -9.89 6.33
CA THR A 61 -21.01 -9.84 4.93
C THR A 61 -20.19 -8.88 4.07
N VAL A 62 -19.83 -7.71 4.61
CA VAL A 62 -19.01 -6.73 3.90
C VAL A 62 -17.56 -7.20 3.86
N LYS A 63 -17.03 -7.77 4.95
CA LYS A 63 -15.69 -8.38 4.94
C LYS A 63 -15.60 -9.47 3.86
N ASP A 64 -16.60 -10.34 3.78
CA ASP A 64 -16.70 -11.43 2.81
C ASP A 64 -16.72 -10.89 1.37
N TYR A 65 -17.45 -9.79 1.11
CA TYR A 65 -17.42 -9.11 -0.17
C TYR A 65 -15.99 -8.68 -0.56
N TRP A 66 -15.25 -8.05 0.35
CA TRP A 66 -13.87 -7.64 0.08
C TRP A 66 -12.90 -8.83 -0.03
N HIS A 67 -13.17 -9.93 0.67
CA HIS A 67 -12.44 -11.19 0.50
C HIS A 67 -12.67 -11.81 -0.88
N ALA A 68 -13.91 -11.83 -1.37
CA ALA A 68 -14.23 -12.26 -2.73
C ALA A 68 -13.51 -11.39 -3.79
N LYS A 69 -13.54 -10.06 -3.63
CA LYS A 69 -12.80 -9.15 -4.51
C LYS A 69 -11.29 -9.37 -4.48
N ALA A 70 -10.72 -9.69 -3.32
CA ALA A 70 -9.31 -10.05 -3.22
C ALA A 70 -8.98 -11.37 -3.93
N ALA A 71 -9.88 -12.35 -3.85
CA ALA A 71 -9.74 -13.62 -4.58
C ALA A 71 -9.79 -13.41 -6.09
N GLU A 72 -10.73 -12.60 -6.58
CA GLU A 72 -10.82 -12.18 -7.99
C GLU A 72 -9.51 -11.50 -8.45
N ALA A 73 -9.03 -10.51 -7.69
CA ALA A 73 -7.79 -9.80 -8.01
C ALA A 73 -6.56 -10.71 -8.01
N LYS A 74 -6.51 -11.69 -7.10
CA LYS A 74 -5.47 -12.72 -7.08
C LYS A 74 -5.54 -13.61 -8.31
N ALA A 75 -6.72 -14.08 -8.69
CA ALA A 75 -6.93 -14.93 -9.86
C ALA A 75 -6.55 -14.20 -11.15
N GLU A 76 -6.99 -12.95 -11.32
CA GLU A 76 -6.62 -12.11 -12.46
C GLU A 76 -5.10 -11.89 -12.53
N HIS A 77 -4.47 -11.62 -11.38
CA HIS A 77 -3.02 -11.44 -11.32
C HIS A 77 -2.27 -12.71 -11.72
N MET A 78 -2.69 -13.89 -11.26
CA MET A 78 -2.07 -15.17 -11.65
C MET A 78 -2.25 -15.44 -13.15
N ARG A 79 -3.42 -15.11 -13.71
CA ARG A 79 -3.66 -15.24 -15.16
C ARG A 79 -2.79 -14.29 -15.98
N LYS A 80 -2.61 -13.05 -15.52
CA LYS A 80 -1.81 -12.02 -16.21
C LYS A 80 -0.31 -12.26 -16.07
N TYR A 81 0.12 -12.84 -14.95
CA TYR A 81 1.52 -13.08 -14.63
C TYR A 81 1.71 -14.51 -14.11
N PRO A 82 1.64 -15.53 -15.00
CA PRO A 82 1.74 -16.94 -14.60
C PRO A 82 3.07 -17.27 -13.92
N ASP A 83 4.16 -16.61 -14.31
CA ASP A 83 5.50 -16.81 -13.72
C ASP A 83 5.76 -15.95 -12.47
N TYR A 84 4.75 -15.22 -11.98
CA TYR A 84 4.93 -14.37 -10.81
C TYR A 84 5.16 -15.21 -9.56
N GLN A 85 6.30 -14.96 -8.90
CA GLN A 85 6.60 -15.54 -7.60
C GLN A 85 6.94 -14.45 -6.59
N TYR A 86 6.31 -14.54 -5.41
CA TYR A 86 6.60 -13.63 -4.32
C TYR A 86 7.98 -13.93 -3.71
N LYS A 87 8.95 -13.02 -3.92
CA LYS A 87 10.31 -13.11 -3.36
C LYS A 87 10.52 -12.00 -2.31
N PRO A 88 10.22 -12.23 -1.02
CA PRO A 88 10.47 -11.25 0.03
C PRO A 88 11.97 -10.93 0.13
N ARG A 89 12.31 -9.66 0.36
CA ARG A 89 13.69 -9.25 0.62
C ARG A 89 14.16 -9.75 1.98
N LYS A 90 15.40 -10.22 2.06
CA LYS A 90 16.02 -10.71 3.31
C LYS A 90 16.24 -9.54 4.28
N SER A 91 16.20 -9.82 5.59
CA SER A 91 16.33 -8.79 6.64
C SER A 91 17.67 -8.04 6.59
N SER A 92 18.76 -8.70 6.20
CA SER A 92 20.08 -8.10 5.97
C SER A 92 20.05 -6.99 4.91
N GLU A 93 19.27 -7.18 3.84
CA GLU A 93 19.11 -6.18 2.78
C GLU A 93 18.21 -5.00 3.16
N LYS A 94 17.31 -5.18 4.14
CA LYS A 94 16.46 -4.11 4.69
C LYS A 94 17.29 -3.14 5.54
N LYS A 95 18.22 -3.64 6.37
CA LYS A 95 19.11 -2.84 7.24
C LYS A 95 19.97 -1.86 6.44
N ARG A 96 20.43 -2.26 5.24
CA ARG A 96 21.22 -1.41 4.32
C ARG A 96 20.47 -0.15 3.85
N ARG A 97 19.13 -0.21 3.69
CA ARG A 97 18.32 0.96 3.32
C ARG A 97 18.15 1.95 4.49
N MET A 98 18.04 1.43 5.71
CA MET A 98 17.99 2.25 6.92
C MET A 98 19.32 2.98 7.15
N SER A 99 20.44 2.27 6.98
CA SER A 99 21.79 2.85 7.08
C SER A 99 22.02 3.98 6.07
N LYS A 100 21.61 3.82 4.80
CA LYS A 100 21.75 4.87 3.78
C LYS A 100 20.88 6.11 4.05
N LYS A 101 19.66 5.92 4.62
CA LYS A 101 18.79 7.04 5.03
C LYS A 101 19.34 7.75 6.28
N LYS A 102 19.95 7.02 7.21
CA LYS A 102 20.62 7.57 8.39
C LYS A 102 21.90 8.33 8.02
N GLN A 103 22.70 7.82 7.08
CA GLN A 103 23.89 8.49 6.56
C GLN A 103 23.54 9.78 5.81
N ALA A 104 22.52 9.76 4.94
CA ALA A 104 22.08 10.96 4.23
C ALA A 104 21.51 12.05 5.15
N ALA A 105 20.96 11.67 6.32
CA ALA A 105 20.52 12.61 7.34
C ALA A 105 21.66 13.17 8.21
N LEU A 106 22.84 12.54 8.19
CA LEU A 106 24.02 12.95 8.96
C LEU A 106 24.97 13.84 8.15
N THR A 107 24.93 13.76 6.82
CA THR A 107 25.73 14.59 5.90
C THR A 107 25.00 15.87 5.43
N ALA A 108 23.82 16.15 5.97
CA ALA A 108 23.03 17.35 5.66
C ALA A 108 23.06 18.39 6.79
N THR A 109 24.03 18.26 7.72
CA THR A 109 24.37 19.19 8.80
C THR A 109 25.83 19.56 8.65
#